data_AF-A0A8C5LB81-F1
#
_entry.id   AF-A0A8C5LB81-F1
#
_cell.length_a   1.000
_cell.length_b   1.000
_cell.length_c   1.000
_cell.angle_alpha   90.00
_cell.angle_beta   90.00
_cell.angle_gamma   90.00
#
_symmetry.space_group_name_H-M   'P 1'
#
loop_
_entity.id
_entity.type
_entity.pdbx_description
1 polymer ?
#
loop_
_entity_poly.entity_id
_entity_poly.type
_entity_poly.pdbx_seq_one_letter_code
_entity_poly.pdbx_strand_id
1 'polypeptide(L)'
;MVGAGISTPSGIPDFRSPGSGLYSNLQQYDIPYPEAIFELEFFFHNPKPFFTLAKELYPGHYRPNITHYFLRLLHDKGLLLRLYTQNIDGLERASGIPTSRLVEAHGSFATATCTVCRRSFPGEDIWVEPFASLSEAVPKSVPRLLINRDLVGPFAWYPRSQDVAQLGDVVHSVEKLVELLG
;
A
#
# COMPACT_ATOMS: atom_id res chain seq x y z
N MET A 1 2.91 0.22 -24.76
CA MET A 1 1.85 -0.14 -23.78
C MET A 1 2.23 -1.51 -23.23
N VAL A 2 1.99 -1.76 -21.94
CA VAL A 2 2.36 -3.02 -21.28
C VAL A 2 1.23 -3.54 -20.38
N GLY A 3 1.34 -4.79 -19.96
CA GLY A 3 0.43 -5.46 -19.04
C GLY A 3 1.12 -6.64 -18.35
N ALA A 4 0.37 -7.49 -17.66
CA ALA A 4 0.90 -8.41 -16.65
C ALA A 4 2.04 -9.34 -17.15
N GLY A 5 2.03 -9.69 -18.44
CA GLY A 5 3.05 -10.57 -19.03
C GLY A 5 4.48 -10.03 -18.92
N ILE A 6 4.69 -8.72 -18.82
CA ILE A 6 6.04 -8.17 -18.61
C ILE A 6 6.59 -8.44 -17.21
N SER A 7 5.71 -8.73 -16.24
CA SER A 7 6.03 -8.94 -14.82
C SER A 7 6.12 -10.43 -14.45
N THR A 8 5.68 -11.34 -15.31
CA THR A 8 5.83 -12.79 -15.12
C THR A 8 7.30 -13.23 -14.87
N PRO A 9 8.31 -12.74 -15.63
CA PRO A 9 9.71 -13.05 -15.35
C PRO A 9 10.24 -12.46 -14.04
N SER A 10 9.52 -11.51 -13.43
CA SER A 10 9.84 -10.97 -12.11
C SER A 10 9.29 -11.83 -10.97
N GLY A 11 8.62 -12.94 -11.26
CA GLY A 11 8.02 -13.83 -10.28
C GLY A 11 6.60 -13.44 -9.85
N ILE A 12 6.02 -12.41 -10.49
CA ILE A 12 4.62 -12.02 -10.26
C ILE A 12 3.75 -12.94 -11.12
N PRO A 13 2.90 -13.80 -10.53
CA PRO A 13 1.98 -14.59 -11.32
C PRO A 13 1.06 -13.66 -12.09
N ASP A 14 0.73 -14.03 -13.33
CA ASP A 14 -0.35 -13.34 -14.00
C ASP A 14 -1.69 -13.64 -13.30
N PHE A 15 -2.75 -12.95 -13.72
CA PHE A 15 -4.07 -13.17 -13.11
C PHE A 15 -4.69 -14.50 -13.54
N ARG A 16 -4.42 -14.97 -14.76
CA ARG A 16 -5.30 -15.90 -15.50
C ARG A 16 -4.70 -17.27 -15.77
N SER A 17 -3.41 -17.49 -15.55
CA SER A 17 -2.75 -18.77 -15.84
C SER A 17 -3.31 -19.89 -14.96
N PRO A 18 -3.79 -21.01 -15.53
CA PRO A 18 -4.28 -22.13 -14.74
C PRO A 18 -3.20 -22.70 -13.81
N GLY A 19 -3.49 -22.80 -12.51
CA GLY A 19 -2.62 -23.45 -11.51
C GLY A 19 -1.51 -22.59 -10.93
N SER A 20 -1.07 -21.54 -11.63
CA SER A 20 -0.07 -20.57 -11.13
C SER A 20 -0.61 -19.14 -11.02
N GLY A 21 -1.73 -18.85 -11.66
CA GLY A 21 -2.34 -17.52 -11.68
C GLY A 21 -2.92 -17.15 -10.34
N LEU A 22 -2.91 -15.86 -10.06
CA LEU A 22 -3.37 -15.28 -8.80
C LEU A 22 -4.81 -15.74 -8.43
N TYR A 23 -5.70 -15.88 -9.41
CA TYR A 23 -7.06 -16.33 -9.19
C TYR A 23 -7.17 -17.76 -8.63
N SER A 24 -6.21 -18.64 -8.90
CA SER A 24 -6.18 -19.98 -8.30
C SER A 24 -5.90 -19.92 -6.80
N ASN A 25 -5.05 -19.00 -6.34
CA ASN A 25 -4.74 -18.82 -4.91
C ASN A 25 -5.87 -18.14 -4.12
N LEU A 26 -6.80 -17.51 -4.83
CA LEU A 26 -7.94 -16.81 -4.24
C LEU A 26 -9.17 -17.71 -4.08
N GLN A 27 -9.16 -18.94 -4.62
CA GLN A 27 -10.25 -19.92 -4.46
C GLN A 27 -10.54 -20.28 -2.99
N GLN A 28 -9.60 -20.03 -2.08
CA GLN A 28 -9.81 -20.18 -0.63
C GLN A 28 -10.80 -19.16 -0.05
N TYR A 29 -11.02 -18.06 -0.76
CA TYR A 29 -12.03 -17.08 -0.43
C TYR A 29 -13.29 -17.40 -1.23
N ASP A 30 -14.45 -17.31 -0.59
CA ASP A 30 -15.77 -17.53 -1.22
C ASP A 30 -16.11 -16.38 -2.18
N ILE A 31 -15.37 -16.31 -3.29
CA ILE A 31 -15.45 -15.28 -4.31
C ILE A 31 -16.35 -15.82 -5.43
N PRO A 32 -17.41 -15.10 -5.84
CA PRO A 32 -18.37 -15.60 -6.82
C PRO A 32 -17.75 -15.80 -8.21
N TYR A 33 -16.80 -14.93 -8.58
CA TYR A 33 -15.99 -15.00 -9.79
C TYR A 33 -14.74 -14.13 -9.61
N PRO A 34 -13.61 -14.43 -10.28
CA PRO A 34 -12.32 -13.84 -9.93
C PRO A 34 -12.25 -12.31 -10.01
N GLU A 35 -12.97 -11.70 -10.95
CA GLU A 35 -13.02 -10.25 -11.14
C GLU A 35 -13.68 -9.51 -9.97
N ALA A 36 -14.51 -10.20 -9.17
CA ALA A 36 -15.20 -9.60 -8.02
C ALA A 36 -14.24 -8.99 -7.00
N ILE A 37 -12.98 -9.43 -6.93
CA ILE A 37 -11.98 -8.82 -6.04
C ILE A 37 -11.67 -7.36 -6.35
N PHE A 38 -12.00 -6.90 -7.57
CA PHE A 38 -11.85 -5.51 -8.01
C PHE A 38 -13.17 -4.75 -8.07
N GLU A 39 -14.27 -5.35 -7.61
CA GLU A 39 -15.59 -4.73 -7.58
C GLU A 39 -15.87 -4.10 -6.22
N LEU A 40 -16.41 -2.87 -6.22
CA LEU A 40 -16.70 -2.16 -4.98
C LEU A 40 -17.75 -2.86 -4.12
N GLU A 41 -18.78 -3.45 -4.73
CA GLU A 41 -19.85 -4.13 -3.99
C GLU A 41 -19.29 -5.32 -3.20
N PHE A 42 -18.49 -6.17 -3.86
CA PHE A 42 -17.81 -7.27 -3.19
C PHE A 42 -16.78 -6.78 -2.17
N PHE A 43 -16.02 -5.73 -2.47
CA PHE A 43 -15.07 -5.13 -1.53
C PHE A 43 -15.75 -4.67 -0.23
N PHE A 44 -16.93 -4.05 -0.30
CA PHE A 44 -17.68 -3.63 0.89
C PHE A 44 -18.25 -4.82 1.68
N HIS A 45 -18.58 -5.92 1.00
CA HIS A 45 -19.02 -7.15 1.65
C HIS A 45 -17.87 -7.91 2.34
N ASN A 46 -16.76 -8.11 1.62
CA ASN A 46 -15.58 -8.80 2.09
C ASN A 46 -14.31 -8.21 1.45
N PRO A 47 -13.61 -7.27 2.12
CA PRO A 47 -12.42 -6.63 1.57
C PRO A 47 -11.16 -7.50 1.69
N LYS A 48 -11.21 -8.62 2.44
CA LYS A 48 -10.03 -9.44 2.73
C LYS A 48 -9.31 -9.95 1.48
N PRO A 49 -9.99 -10.47 0.43
CA PRO A 49 -9.31 -10.97 -0.77
C PRO A 49 -8.52 -9.87 -1.49
N PHE A 50 -9.08 -8.65 -1.59
CA PHE A 50 -8.37 -7.50 -2.16
C PHE A 50 -7.13 -7.15 -1.33
N PHE A 51 -7.23 -7.10 0.00
CA PHE A 51 -6.08 -6.75 0.85
C PHE A 51 -5.01 -7.85 0.89
N THR A 52 -5.40 -9.12 0.81
CA THR A 52 -4.45 -10.23 0.62
C THR A 52 -3.67 -10.05 -0.68
N LEU A 53 -4.36 -9.72 -1.77
CA LEU A 53 -3.72 -9.40 -3.05
C LEU A 53 -2.82 -8.17 -2.94
N ALA A 54 -3.32 -7.08 -2.38
CA ALA A 54 -2.58 -5.83 -2.25
C ALA A 54 -1.28 -6.03 -1.48
N LYS A 55 -1.30 -6.86 -0.44
CA LYS A 55 -0.11 -7.22 0.35
C LYS A 55 0.95 -7.96 -0.47
N GLU A 56 0.53 -8.91 -1.32
CA GLU A 56 1.46 -9.65 -2.19
C GLU A 56 2.09 -8.75 -3.26
N LEU A 57 1.29 -7.85 -3.87
CA LEU A 57 1.74 -7.01 -4.98
C LEU A 57 2.45 -5.72 -4.56
N TYR A 58 2.44 -5.40 -3.28
CA TYR A 58 3.00 -4.14 -2.83
C TYR A 58 4.51 -4.07 -3.12
N PRO A 59 5.02 -2.90 -3.58
CA PRO A 59 6.45 -2.69 -3.80
C PRO A 59 7.37 -3.20 -2.68
N GLY A 60 8.36 -4.01 -3.05
CA GLY A 60 9.38 -4.54 -2.15
C GLY A 60 9.62 -6.05 -2.29
N HIS A 61 8.60 -6.81 -2.68
CA HIS A 61 8.69 -8.25 -2.86
C HIS A 61 9.32 -8.68 -4.19
N TYR A 62 9.13 -7.85 -5.23
CA TYR A 62 9.56 -8.16 -6.59
C TYR A 62 10.52 -7.10 -7.13
N ARG A 63 11.35 -7.50 -8.10
CA ARG A 63 12.29 -6.60 -8.78
C ARG A 63 11.95 -6.48 -10.27
N PRO A 64 12.17 -5.30 -10.88
CA PRO A 64 12.05 -5.17 -12.32
C PRO A 64 13.01 -6.13 -13.04
N ASN A 65 12.54 -6.74 -14.13
CA ASN A 65 13.35 -7.60 -14.99
C ASN A 65 13.86 -6.85 -16.25
N ILE A 66 14.54 -7.55 -17.14
CA ILE A 66 15.14 -6.99 -18.36
C ILE A 66 14.14 -6.22 -19.24
N THR A 67 12.87 -6.62 -19.29
CA THR A 67 11.82 -5.93 -20.05
C THR A 67 11.58 -4.53 -19.51
N HIS A 68 11.57 -4.37 -18.18
CA HIS A 68 11.41 -3.06 -17.54
C HIS A 68 12.64 -2.18 -17.77
N TYR A 69 13.84 -2.75 -17.62
CA TYR A 69 15.09 -2.02 -17.86
C TYR A 69 15.29 -1.65 -19.33
N PHE A 70 14.74 -2.40 -20.28
CA PHE A 70 14.70 -2.01 -21.68
C PHE A 70 13.86 -0.72 -21.88
N LEU A 71 12.70 -0.61 -21.21
CA LEU A 71 11.89 0.61 -21.25
C LEU A 71 12.63 1.79 -20.60
N ARG A 72 13.37 1.52 -19.51
CA ARG A 72 14.25 2.50 -18.88
C ARG A 72 15.37 2.95 -19.84
N LEU A 73 15.97 2.03 -20.58
CA LEU A 73 16.99 2.37 -21.59
C LEU A 73 16.41 3.24 -22.71
N LEU A 74 15.19 2.96 -23.17
CA LEU A 74 14.49 3.82 -24.14
C LEU A 74 14.26 5.22 -23.59
N HIS A 75 13.95 5.34 -22.28
CA HIS A 75 13.85 6.63 -21.60
C HIS A 75 15.20 7.36 -21.56
N ASP A 76 16.26 6.69 -21.11
CA ASP A 76 17.61 7.27 -20.98
C ASP A 76 18.17 7.74 -22.34
N LYS A 77 17.75 7.10 -23.44
CA LYS A 77 18.10 7.50 -24.82
C LYS A 77 17.22 8.62 -25.40
N GLY A 78 16.23 9.11 -24.64
CA GLY A 78 15.29 10.14 -25.12
C GLY A 78 14.27 9.65 -26.16
N LEU A 79 14.10 8.34 -26.31
CA LEU A 79 13.21 7.72 -27.30
C LEU A 79 11.83 7.38 -26.73
N LEU A 80 11.69 7.31 -25.41
CA LEU A 80 10.41 7.02 -24.76
C LEU A 80 9.51 8.26 -24.70
N LEU A 81 8.48 8.29 -25.54
CA LEU A 81 7.43 9.32 -25.47
C LEU A 81 6.61 9.18 -24.18
N ARG A 82 6.02 8.00 -23.96
CA ARG A 82 5.16 7.67 -22.81
C ARG A 82 5.10 6.16 -22.62
N LEU A 83 5.06 5.71 -21.37
CA LEU A 83 4.79 4.34 -20.97
C LEU A 83 3.40 4.26 -20.34
N TYR A 84 2.49 3.56 -21.01
CA TYR A 84 1.18 3.21 -20.46
C TYR A 84 1.23 1.78 -19.94
N THR A 85 0.89 1.58 -18.67
CA THR A 85 0.83 0.26 -18.02
C THR A 85 -0.56 -0.03 -17.47
N GLN A 86 -0.99 -1.28 -17.61
CA GLN A 86 -2.16 -1.85 -16.94
C GLN A 86 -1.80 -2.51 -15.60
N ASN A 87 -0.51 -2.61 -15.29
CA ASN A 87 -0.03 -3.25 -14.07
C ASN A 87 -0.25 -2.33 -12.87
N ILE A 88 -0.40 -2.95 -11.70
CA ILE A 88 -0.50 -2.29 -10.41
C ILE A 88 0.69 -2.63 -9.49
N ASP A 89 1.65 -3.41 -9.98
CA ASP A 89 2.84 -3.90 -9.24
C ASP A 89 3.91 -2.81 -8.99
N GLY A 90 3.87 -1.71 -9.75
CA GLY A 90 4.78 -0.58 -9.60
C GLY A 90 6.21 -0.83 -10.12
N LEU A 91 6.46 -1.92 -10.84
CA LEU A 91 7.81 -2.26 -11.32
C LEU A 91 8.35 -1.27 -12.36
N GLU A 92 7.49 -0.60 -13.12
CA GLU A 92 7.92 0.47 -14.04
C GLU A 92 8.53 1.63 -13.26
N ARG A 93 7.89 2.06 -12.17
CA ARG A 93 8.43 3.09 -11.26
C ARG A 93 9.71 2.60 -10.59
N ALA A 94 9.74 1.36 -10.11
CA ALA A 94 10.93 0.77 -9.48
C ALA A 94 12.13 0.64 -10.44
N SER A 95 11.90 0.52 -11.75
CA SER A 95 12.96 0.56 -12.78
C SER A 95 13.52 1.97 -13.05
N GLY A 96 12.91 2.99 -12.44
CA GLY A 96 13.32 4.39 -12.55
C GLY A 96 12.71 5.13 -13.74
N ILE A 97 11.57 4.66 -14.29
CA ILE A 97 10.79 5.48 -15.21
C ILE A 97 10.22 6.67 -14.41
N PRO A 98 10.48 7.93 -14.82
CA PRO A 98 9.93 9.08 -14.10
C PRO A 98 8.41 9.13 -14.26
N THR A 99 7.73 9.63 -13.23
CA THR A 99 6.26 9.81 -13.22
C THR A 99 5.77 10.64 -14.40
N SER A 100 6.56 11.62 -14.86
CA SER A 100 6.27 12.43 -16.05
C SER A 100 6.27 11.64 -17.38
N ARG A 101 6.71 10.39 -17.39
CA ARG A 101 6.71 9.49 -18.55
C ARG A 101 5.84 8.24 -18.35
N LEU A 102 5.25 8.06 -17.17
CA LEU A 102 4.47 6.88 -16.82
C LEU A 102 2.97 7.22 -16.68
N VAL A 103 2.11 6.35 -17.19
CA VAL A 103 0.66 6.37 -16.96
C VAL A 103 0.26 5.01 -16.39
N GLU A 104 -0.01 4.99 -15.08
CA GLU A 104 -0.51 3.84 -14.32
C GLU A 104 -2.03 3.76 -14.54
N ALA A 105 -2.46 3.18 -15.67
CA ALA A 105 -3.84 3.31 -16.17
C ALA A 105 -4.88 2.62 -15.26
N HIS A 106 -4.46 1.62 -14.49
CA HIS A 106 -5.29 0.94 -13.49
C HIS A 106 -4.99 1.40 -12.05
N GLY A 107 -4.32 2.55 -11.91
CA GLY A 107 -3.89 3.07 -10.62
C GLY A 107 -2.61 2.40 -10.11
N SER A 108 -2.27 2.70 -8.85
CA SER A 108 -1.12 2.14 -8.16
C SER A 108 -1.35 2.14 -6.65
N PHE A 109 -0.52 1.39 -5.92
CA PHE A 109 -0.51 1.39 -4.45
C PHE A 109 0.19 2.61 -3.84
N ALA A 110 0.58 3.60 -4.65
CA ALA A 110 1.30 4.79 -4.15
C ALA A 110 0.42 5.68 -3.26
N THR A 111 -0.89 5.65 -3.46
CA THR A 111 -1.88 6.42 -2.68
C THR A 111 -3.13 5.59 -2.47
N ALA A 112 -3.92 5.93 -1.46
CA ALA A 112 -5.21 5.32 -1.23
C ALA A 112 -6.23 6.36 -0.77
N THR A 113 -7.51 5.98 -0.80
CA THR A 113 -8.62 6.89 -0.46
C THR A 113 -9.64 6.17 0.41
N CYS A 114 -10.03 6.80 1.53
CA CYS A 114 -11.11 6.29 2.37
C CYS A 114 -12.41 6.24 1.57
N THR A 115 -13.05 5.08 1.55
CA THR A 115 -14.32 4.85 0.83
C THR A 115 -15.52 5.59 1.43
N VAL A 116 -15.42 6.03 2.69
CA VAL A 116 -16.47 6.77 3.40
C VAL A 116 -16.25 8.28 3.30
N CYS A 117 -15.16 8.81 3.87
CA CYS A 117 -14.94 10.25 3.96
C CYS A 117 -14.16 10.85 2.77
N ARG A 118 -13.75 10.02 1.80
CA ARG A 118 -13.00 10.41 0.60
C ARG A 118 -11.65 11.07 0.85
N ARG A 119 -11.12 10.95 2.07
CA ARG A 119 -9.78 11.41 2.40
C ARG A 119 -8.72 10.57 1.70
N SER A 120 -7.73 11.23 1.10
CA SER A 120 -6.57 10.58 0.50
C SER A 120 -5.44 10.40 1.51
N PHE A 121 -4.72 9.29 1.37
CA PHE A 121 -3.59 8.89 2.21
C PHE A 121 -2.42 8.45 1.31
N PRO A 122 -1.17 8.71 1.71
CA PRO A 122 -0.02 7.99 1.21
C PRO A 122 -0.23 6.48 1.34
N GLY A 123 0.17 5.70 0.33
CA GLY A 123 0.01 4.24 0.37
C GLY A 123 0.79 3.59 1.52
N GLU A 124 1.89 4.20 1.96
CA GLU A 124 2.73 3.73 3.07
C GLU A 124 1.99 3.73 4.41
N ASP A 125 1.02 4.63 4.61
CA ASP A 125 0.21 4.71 5.83
C ASP A 125 -0.72 3.51 5.99
N ILE A 126 -1.10 2.83 4.89
CA ILE A 126 -2.01 1.69 4.93
C ILE A 126 -1.31 0.38 5.35
N TRP A 127 0.00 0.28 5.18
CA TRP A 127 0.73 -0.93 5.58
C TRP A 127 0.68 -1.23 7.06
N VAL A 128 0.62 -0.18 7.86
CA VAL A 128 0.55 -0.28 9.32
C VAL A 128 -0.90 -0.48 9.78
N GLU A 129 -1.86 -0.71 8.89
CA GLU A 129 -3.24 -1.08 9.27
C GLU A 129 -3.33 -2.55 9.76
N PRO A 130 -4.20 -2.85 10.75
CA PRO A 130 -5.17 -1.95 11.38
C PRO A 130 -4.58 -0.96 12.40
N PHE A 131 -3.28 -1.06 12.71
CA PHE A 131 -2.64 -0.30 13.79
C PHE A 131 -2.72 1.22 13.62
N ALA A 132 -2.60 1.75 12.40
CA ALA A 132 -2.78 3.18 12.13
C ALA A 132 -4.20 3.67 12.49
N SER A 133 -5.24 2.97 12.03
CA SER A 133 -6.64 3.34 12.31
C SER A 133 -7.10 2.97 13.73
N LEU A 134 -6.48 2.00 14.40
CA LEU A 134 -6.84 1.62 15.78
C LEU A 134 -6.70 2.79 16.75
N SER A 135 -5.68 3.62 16.56
CA SER A 135 -5.51 4.83 17.37
C SER A 135 -6.68 5.82 17.20
N GLU A 136 -7.39 5.77 16.07
CA GLU A 136 -8.55 6.61 15.80
C GLU A 136 -9.88 5.96 16.22
N ALA A 137 -9.91 4.65 16.43
CA ALA A 137 -11.13 3.89 16.76
C ALA A 137 -11.65 4.15 18.19
N VAL A 138 -10.81 4.65 19.10
CA VAL A 138 -11.24 4.99 20.47
C VAL A 138 -12.11 6.26 20.49
N PRO A 139 -13.09 6.39 21.40
CA PRO A 139 -13.89 7.62 21.54
C PRO A 139 -13.03 8.88 21.71
N LYS A 140 -13.51 10.03 21.24
CA LYS A 140 -12.77 11.31 21.31
C LYS A 140 -12.41 11.76 22.73
N SER A 141 -13.14 11.28 23.74
CA SER A 141 -12.90 11.56 25.15
C SER A 141 -11.76 10.73 25.76
N VAL A 142 -11.34 9.64 25.10
CA VAL A 142 -10.29 8.76 25.60
C VAL A 142 -8.92 9.41 25.33
N PRO A 143 -8.10 9.64 26.37
CA PRO A 143 -6.72 10.09 26.16
C PRO A 143 -5.91 9.05 25.41
N ARG A 144 -5.09 9.52 24.46
CA ARG A 144 -4.17 8.65 23.72
C ARG A 144 -2.74 9.07 24.07
N LEU A 145 -1.90 8.13 24.48
CA LEU A 145 -0.49 8.37 24.76
C LEU A 145 0.38 7.75 23.66
N LEU A 146 1.18 8.56 22.98
CA LEU A 146 2.25 8.11 22.10
C LEU A 146 3.58 8.23 22.83
N ILE A 147 4.28 7.11 23.01
CA ILE A 147 5.69 7.09 23.37
C ILE A 147 6.45 6.61 22.14
N ASN A 148 7.17 7.51 21.48
CA ASN A 148 7.89 7.19 20.25
C ASN A 148 9.04 8.17 20.00
N ARG A 149 9.99 7.84 19.13
CA ARG A 149 11.06 8.78 18.80
C ARG A 149 10.54 10.04 18.09
N ASP A 150 9.61 9.82 17.16
CA ASP A 150 9.05 10.83 16.27
C ASP A 150 7.52 10.85 16.40
N LEU A 151 6.89 12.00 16.13
CA LEU A 151 5.44 12.10 16.06
C LEU A 151 4.96 11.39 14.78
N VAL A 152 4.03 10.45 14.90
CA VAL A 152 3.63 9.59 13.77
C VAL A 152 2.11 9.44 13.65
N GLY A 153 1.67 9.15 12.42
CA GLY A 153 0.29 8.77 12.12
C GLY A 153 -0.72 9.81 12.63
N PRO A 154 -1.88 9.38 13.16
CA PRO A 154 -2.93 10.28 13.63
C PRO A 154 -2.51 11.25 14.74
N PHE A 155 -1.42 11.00 15.48
CA PHE A 155 -0.88 11.97 16.45
C PHE A 155 -0.21 13.17 15.76
N ALA A 156 0.38 12.96 14.58
CA ALA A 156 0.98 14.03 13.78
C ALA A 156 -0.06 14.75 12.92
N TRP A 157 -0.95 13.98 12.29
CA TRP A 157 -1.85 14.51 11.26
C TRP A 157 -3.21 14.94 11.83
N TYR A 158 -3.73 14.25 12.86
CA TYR A 158 -5.08 14.45 13.45
C TYR A 158 -5.08 14.50 14.98
N PRO A 159 -4.35 15.46 15.59
CA PRO A 159 -4.25 15.55 17.03
C PRO A 159 -5.62 15.81 17.67
N ARG A 160 -5.90 15.12 18.77
CA ARG A 160 -7.06 15.33 19.63
C ARG A 160 -6.66 16.14 20.85
N SER A 161 -7.64 16.76 21.51
CA SER A 161 -7.40 17.58 22.69
C SER A 161 -6.84 16.80 23.90
N GLN A 162 -7.03 15.49 23.93
CA GLN A 162 -6.56 14.59 25.00
C GLN A 162 -5.34 13.75 24.56
N ASP A 163 -4.70 14.09 23.45
CA ASP A 163 -3.49 13.39 23.02
C ASP A 163 -2.28 13.87 23.82
N VAL A 164 -1.46 12.91 24.24
CA VAL A 164 -0.16 13.15 24.88
C VAL A 164 0.90 12.45 24.05
N ALA A 165 1.98 13.15 23.72
CA ALA A 165 3.13 12.58 23.02
C ALA A 165 4.40 12.81 23.85
N GLN A 166 5.02 11.72 24.29
CA GLN A 166 6.34 11.72 24.93
C GLN A 166 7.35 11.25 23.88
N LEU A 167 8.06 12.23 23.29
CA LEU A 167 9.02 11.97 22.23
C LEU A 167 10.43 11.71 22.78
N GLY A 168 11.14 10.77 22.16
CA GLY A 168 12.52 10.45 22.51
C GLY A 168 12.77 8.95 22.61
N ASP A 169 13.81 8.58 23.36
CA ASP A 169 14.08 7.18 23.65
C ASP A 169 12.92 6.56 24.46
N VAL A 170 12.51 5.36 24.06
CA VAL A 170 11.34 4.69 24.65
C VAL A 170 11.59 4.27 26.08
N VAL A 171 12.80 3.81 26.42
CA VAL A 171 13.14 3.35 27.76
C VAL A 171 13.13 4.53 28.71
N HIS A 172 13.82 5.61 28.35
CA HIS A 172 13.83 6.83 29.14
C HIS A 172 12.42 7.43 29.34
N SER A 173 11.60 7.39 28.29
CA SER A 173 10.22 7.89 28.35
C SER A 173 9.34 7.06 29.29
N VAL A 174 9.55 5.75 29.33
CA VAL A 174 8.84 4.85 30.26
C VAL A 174 9.34 5.05 31.70
N GLU A 175 10.65 5.18 31.92
CA GLU A 175 11.22 5.49 33.25
C GLU A 175 10.59 6.75 33.85
N LYS A 176 10.51 7.83 33.06
CA LYS A 176 9.87 9.07 33.47
C LYS A 176 8.38 8.89 33.80
N LEU A 177 7.67 8.05 33.06
CA LEU A 177 6.26 7.75 33.35
C LEU A 177 6.12 6.95 34.64
N VAL A 178 7.02 6.01 34.89
CA VAL A 178 7.07 5.24 36.15
C VAL A 178 7.34 6.15 37.34
N GLU A 179 8.32 7.06 37.25
CA GLU A 179 8.59 8.06 38.30
C GLU A 179 7.38 8.93 38.64
N LEU A 180 6.57 9.29 37.62
CA LEU A 180 5.34 10.06 37.82
C LEU A 180 4.21 9.26 38.49
N LEU A 181 4.26 7.93 38.43
CA LEU A 181 3.24 7.05 39.02
C LEU A 181 3.52 6.69 40.49
N GLY A 182 4.74 6.92 40.97
CA GLY A 182 5.20 6.59 42.34
C GLY A 182 5.52 5.12 42.53
#